data_AF-A0A7V9GJ45-F1
#
_entry.id   AF-A0A7V9GJ45-F1
#
_cell.length_a   1.000
_cell.length_b   1.000
_cell.length_c   1.000
_cell.angle_alpha   90.00
_cell.angle_beta   90.00
_cell.angle_gamma   90.00
#
_symmetry.space_group_name_H-M   'P 1'
#
loop_
_entity.id
_entity.type
_entity.pdbx_description
1 polymer ?
#
loop_
_entity_poly.entity_id
_entity_poly.type
_entity_poly.pdbx_seq_one_letter_code
_entity_poly.pdbx_strand_id
1 'polypeptide(L)'
;MGRRTTSQASLLDELLVTMGPIAGPPRPEPVTVTPRQRSFDDLGTRLADVTFCVVDLETTGASPGLDAITEVGAVKVRGGEVLGTLRTFVDPGRPIPRPVVVMTGITEAMVTPATPIAALLPTLLEFIGVAGVGGVAAAPPPVLVGHNLRFDVSFLDAALVHHGHARLALPQVDTCALARRLVRDEVSDCKLATLAERFRLPHRPSHRALDDALATADLLHALLERAAAFGVLGLDDLLALPTMGGHPQAAKLRLTARLPRAPGVYLFRDRAGRALYVGKATDLRSRVRSYFSTDERRTTGALLRETHVIDHLCTRSPLEAGVLEARLLHALAPRFNRRGTRTDRAAYVR
;
A
#
# COMPACT_ATOMS: atom_id res chain seq x y z
N MET A 1 25.15 -34.41 28.19
CA MET A 1 26.09 -33.54 27.44
C MET A 1 25.29 -32.49 26.69
N GLY A 2 24.89 -31.42 27.38
CA GLY A 2 23.96 -30.41 26.84
C GLY A 2 24.69 -29.35 26.02
N ARG A 3 24.35 -29.22 24.74
CA ARG A 3 24.79 -28.10 23.90
C ARG A 3 24.05 -26.83 24.34
N ARG A 4 24.79 -25.84 24.86
CA ARG A 4 24.26 -24.51 25.15
C ARG A 4 23.94 -23.79 23.84
N THR A 5 22.68 -23.44 23.63
CA THR A 5 22.25 -22.51 22.58
C THR A 5 22.47 -21.09 23.08
N THR A 6 23.51 -20.43 22.59
CA THR A 6 23.72 -18.99 22.84
C THR A 6 22.65 -18.20 22.08
N SER A 7 21.89 -17.33 22.76
CA SER A 7 20.80 -16.56 22.13
C SER A 7 21.36 -15.48 21.19
N GLN A 8 20.65 -15.18 20.09
CA GLN A 8 21.03 -14.18 19.08
C GLN A 8 21.28 -12.77 19.62
N ALA A 9 20.76 -12.44 20.82
CA ALA A 9 21.06 -11.17 21.48
C ALA A 9 22.52 -11.05 21.94
N SER A 10 23.15 -12.17 22.34
CA SER A 10 24.46 -12.10 23.01
C SER A 10 25.63 -11.79 22.07
N LEU A 11 25.56 -12.18 20.79
CA LEU A 11 26.63 -11.94 19.81
C LEU A 11 26.65 -10.48 19.31
N LEU A 12 25.53 -9.77 19.38
CA LEU A 12 25.43 -8.36 19.02
C LEU A 12 25.69 -7.45 20.23
N ASP A 13 25.27 -7.88 21.43
CA ASP A 13 25.68 -7.24 22.69
C ASP A 13 27.20 -7.34 22.90
N GLU A 14 27.84 -8.48 22.59
CA GLU A 14 29.31 -8.62 22.63
C GLU A 14 30.02 -7.64 21.69
N LEU A 15 29.45 -7.35 20.52
CA LEU A 15 29.96 -6.40 19.52
C LEU A 15 29.77 -4.92 19.95
N LEU A 16 28.74 -4.63 20.75
CA LEU A 16 28.50 -3.31 21.34
C LEU A 16 29.37 -3.07 22.59
N VAL A 17 29.69 -4.11 23.37
CA VAL A 17 30.52 -4.04 24.58
C VAL A 17 32.02 -3.90 24.27
N THR A 18 32.51 -4.40 23.13
CA THR A 18 33.93 -4.31 22.76
C THR A 18 34.36 -2.97 22.15
N MET A 19 33.42 -2.09 21.80
CA MET A 19 33.72 -0.76 21.24
C MET A 19 33.87 0.27 22.38
N GLY A 20 35.07 0.36 22.96
CA GLY A 20 35.41 1.38 23.96
C GLY A 20 35.23 2.83 23.43
N PRO A 21 35.25 3.85 24.31
CA PRO A 21 35.08 5.24 23.92
C PRO A 21 36.25 5.69 23.04
N ILE A 22 35.97 6.09 21.80
CA ILE A 22 36.96 6.67 20.89
C ILE A 22 37.01 8.18 21.14
N ALA A 23 38.21 8.71 21.39
CA ALA A 23 38.46 10.15 21.44
C ALA A 23 38.02 10.81 20.11
N GLY A 24 37.21 11.87 20.20
CA GLY A 24 36.63 12.52 19.03
C GLY A 24 37.68 13.26 18.18
N PRO A 25 37.56 13.27 16.83
CA PRO A 25 38.38 14.11 15.96
C PRO A 25 38.06 15.62 16.16
N PRO A 26 38.96 16.54 15.76
CA PRO A 26 38.72 17.97 15.87
C PRO A 26 37.46 18.41 15.10
N ARG A 27 36.72 19.37 15.67
CA ARG A 27 35.42 19.85 15.15
C ARG A 27 35.58 20.48 13.76
N PRO A 28 34.90 19.97 12.72
CA PRO A 28 34.71 20.73 11.49
C PRO A 28 33.70 21.87 11.70
N GLU A 29 33.91 23.00 11.02
CA GLU A 29 32.99 24.15 11.03
C GLU A 29 31.59 23.77 10.53
N PRO A 30 30.53 24.44 11.05
CA PRO A 30 29.15 24.04 10.79
C PRO A 30 28.75 24.34 9.34
N VAL A 31 28.84 23.35 8.47
CA VAL A 31 28.04 23.34 7.24
C VAL A 31 26.60 23.04 7.64
N THR A 32 25.74 24.04 7.59
CA THR A 32 24.28 23.89 7.73
C THR A 32 23.73 23.12 6.53
N VAL A 33 23.88 21.79 6.56
CA VAL A 33 23.01 20.90 5.81
C VAL A 33 21.79 20.70 6.69
N THR A 34 20.70 21.39 6.39
CA THR A 34 19.41 21.15 7.03
C THR A 34 19.07 19.68 6.81
N PRO A 35 19.09 18.81 7.83
CA PRO A 35 18.57 17.48 7.66
C PRO A 35 17.09 17.68 7.38
N ARG A 36 16.62 17.32 6.19
CA ARG A 36 15.19 17.19 5.91
C ARG A 36 14.66 16.08 6.82
N GLN A 37 14.32 16.46 8.04
CA GLN A 37 13.58 15.66 9.00
C GLN A 37 12.24 15.36 8.35
N ARG A 38 12.05 14.11 7.92
CA ARG A 38 10.69 13.61 7.72
C ARG A 38 10.08 13.44 9.10
N SER A 39 8.92 14.05 9.29
CA SER A 39 8.17 14.15 10.54
C SER A 39 7.63 12.79 11.01
N PHE A 40 7.03 12.80 12.20
CA PHE A 40 6.65 11.67 13.05
C PHE A 40 5.61 10.67 12.50
N ASP A 41 5.20 10.72 11.23
CA ASP A 41 4.10 9.90 10.65
C ASP A 41 4.52 8.58 9.99
N ASP A 42 5.69 8.07 10.33
CA ASP A 42 6.40 7.05 9.54
C ASP A 42 6.17 5.60 10.08
N LEU A 43 5.16 5.42 10.94
CA LEU A 43 4.52 4.14 11.25
C LEU A 43 3.29 4.02 10.35
N GLY A 44 3.43 3.43 9.17
CA GLY A 44 2.33 3.36 8.19
C GLY A 44 1.00 2.88 8.80
N THR A 45 -0.12 3.46 8.36
CA THR A 45 -1.45 3.23 8.96
C THR A 45 -1.78 1.74 9.04
N ARG A 46 -2.07 1.23 10.25
CA ARG A 46 -2.51 -0.17 10.43
C ARG A 46 -3.80 -0.39 9.66
N LEU A 47 -3.96 -1.54 9.00
CA LEU A 47 -5.14 -1.81 8.18
C LEU A 47 -6.45 -1.76 8.95
N ALA A 48 -6.45 -2.13 10.24
CA ALA A 48 -7.62 -2.02 11.11
C ALA A 48 -8.09 -0.57 11.31
N ASP A 49 -7.16 0.39 11.25
CA ASP A 49 -7.43 1.82 11.42
C ASP A 49 -7.75 2.51 10.07
N VAL A 50 -7.60 1.82 8.93
CA VAL A 50 -7.91 2.35 7.60
C VAL A 50 -9.41 2.30 7.34
N THR A 51 -9.96 3.42 6.87
CA THR A 51 -11.29 3.44 6.26
C THR A 51 -11.17 3.14 4.78
N PHE A 52 -11.83 2.09 4.33
CA PHE A 52 -11.97 1.75 2.92
C PHE A 52 -13.32 2.25 2.40
N CYS A 53 -13.33 2.92 1.26
CA CYS A 53 -14.53 3.25 0.52
C CYS A 53 -14.54 2.39 -0.74
N VAL A 54 -15.33 1.33 -0.72
CA VAL A 54 -15.52 0.45 -1.86
C VAL A 54 -16.56 1.07 -2.77
N VAL A 55 -16.26 1.17 -4.06
CA VAL A 55 -17.15 1.75 -5.08
C VAL A 55 -17.29 0.78 -6.25
N ASP A 56 -18.47 0.79 -6.84
CA ASP A 56 -18.79 0.09 -8.07
C ASP A 56 -19.82 0.93 -8.85
N LEU A 57 -19.71 0.94 -10.17
CA LEU A 57 -20.56 1.73 -11.06
C LEU A 57 -21.19 0.86 -12.15
N GLU A 58 -22.44 1.15 -12.44
CA GLU A 58 -23.07 0.73 -13.69
C GLU A 58 -23.12 1.90 -14.67
N THR A 59 -22.93 1.62 -15.95
CA THR A 59 -22.76 2.65 -17.00
C THR A 59 -23.51 2.27 -18.27
N THR A 60 -23.72 3.24 -19.16
CA THR A 60 -24.32 3.02 -20.49
C THR A 60 -23.37 2.35 -21.49
N GLY A 61 -22.11 2.12 -21.12
CA GLY A 61 -21.06 1.61 -21.99
C GLY A 61 -19.67 1.69 -21.33
N ALA A 62 -18.61 1.41 -22.09
CA ALA A 62 -17.27 1.24 -21.54
C ALA A 62 -16.33 2.44 -21.72
N SER A 63 -16.80 3.55 -22.30
CA SER A 63 -15.96 4.69 -22.69
C SER A 63 -16.18 5.91 -21.78
N PRO A 64 -15.28 6.21 -20.83
CA PRO A 64 -15.43 7.37 -19.95
C PRO A 64 -15.50 8.69 -20.75
N GLY A 65 -16.44 9.56 -20.39
CA GLY A 65 -16.67 10.85 -21.06
C GLY A 65 -17.50 10.76 -22.36
N LEU A 66 -17.56 9.58 -22.98
CA LEU A 66 -18.51 9.30 -24.06
C LEU A 66 -19.77 8.66 -23.52
N ASP A 67 -19.66 7.66 -22.65
CA ASP A 67 -20.73 6.97 -21.94
C ASP A 67 -21.02 7.62 -20.58
N ALA A 68 -22.18 7.32 -19.99
CA ALA A 68 -22.67 7.92 -18.75
C ALA A 68 -22.87 6.88 -17.64
N ILE A 69 -22.81 7.33 -16.39
CA ILE A 69 -23.11 6.52 -15.19
C ILE A 69 -24.63 6.38 -15.05
N THR A 70 -25.11 5.19 -14.70
CA THR A 70 -26.54 4.87 -14.50
C THR A 70 -26.87 4.43 -13.07
N GLU A 71 -25.92 3.83 -12.34
CA GLU A 71 -26.06 3.50 -10.92
C GLU A 71 -24.71 3.68 -10.22
N VAL A 72 -24.75 4.14 -8.97
CA VAL A 72 -23.60 4.18 -8.07
C VAL A 72 -23.89 3.34 -6.85
N GLY A 73 -22.96 2.44 -6.53
CA GLY A 73 -22.93 1.66 -5.31
C GLY A 73 -21.66 1.95 -4.55
N ALA A 74 -21.77 2.24 -3.26
CA ALA A 74 -20.60 2.44 -2.42
C ALA A 74 -20.83 1.95 -1.00
N VAL A 75 -19.78 1.45 -0.37
CA VAL A 75 -19.78 1.04 1.04
C VAL A 75 -18.51 1.51 1.73
N LYS A 76 -18.67 2.12 2.90
CA LYS A 76 -17.57 2.49 3.78
C LYS A 76 -17.37 1.40 4.83
N VAL A 77 -16.15 0.90 4.96
CA VAL A 77 -15.78 -0.15 5.91
C VAL A 77 -14.55 0.27 6.70
N ARG A 78 -14.53 -0.02 8.01
CA ARG A 78 -13.33 0.14 8.86
C ARG A 78 -13.30 -0.97 9.89
N GLY A 79 -12.14 -1.59 10.08
CA GLY A 79 -11.97 -2.66 11.08
C GLY A 79 -12.86 -3.89 10.86
N GLY A 80 -13.37 -4.10 9.64
CA GLY A 80 -14.32 -5.18 9.32
C GLY A 80 -15.79 -4.77 9.45
N GLU A 81 -16.09 -3.60 10.00
CA GLU A 81 -17.46 -3.12 10.20
C GLU A 81 -17.90 -2.16 9.08
N VAL A 82 -19.14 -2.30 8.63
CA VAL A 82 -19.77 -1.38 7.67
C VAL A 82 -20.17 -0.09 8.41
N LEU A 83 -19.58 1.02 8.00
CA LEU A 83 -19.88 2.36 8.54
C LEU A 83 -21.06 3.01 7.83
N GLY A 84 -21.33 2.63 6.59
CA GLY A 84 -22.44 3.16 5.81
C GLY A 84 -22.40 2.69 4.36
N THR A 85 -23.56 2.76 3.72
CA THR A 85 -23.76 2.38 2.32
C THR A 85 -24.43 3.52 1.56
N LEU A 86 -24.11 3.65 0.29
CA LEU A 86 -24.79 4.51 -0.66
C LEU A 86 -25.22 3.68 -1.85
N ARG A 87 -26.47 3.85 -2.27
CA ARG A 87 -27.01 3.34 -3.51
C ARG A 87 -27.88 4.41 -4.14
N THR A 88 -27.65 4.69 -5.40
CA THR A 88 -28.50 5.61 -6.15
C THR A 88 -28.44 5.31 -7.63
N PHE A 89 -29.59 5.42 -8.29
CA PHE A 89 -29.60 5.59 -9.74
C PHE A 89 -29.13 6.99 -10.11
N VAL A 90 -28.66 7.11 -11.33
CA VAL A 90 -28.21 8.36 -11.94
C VAL A 90 -28.93 8.49 -13.27
N ASP A 91 -29.53 9.65 -13.54
CA ASP A 91 -30.05 9.93 -14.87
C ASP A 91 -28.86 10.15 -15.83
N PRO A 92 -28.62 9.25 -16.80
CA PRO A 92 -27.51 9.37 -17.72
C PRO A 92 -27.77 10.42 -18.83
N GLY A 93 -28.98 10.98 -18.89
CA GLY A 93 -29.40 11.96 -19.92
C GLY A 93 -29.45 11.38 -21.34
N ARG A 94 -29.50 10.05 -21.46
CA ARG A 94 -29.43 9.32 -22.74
C ARG A 94 -30.06 7.92 -22.65
N PRO A 95 -30.42 7.30 -23.79
CA PRO A 95 -30.86 5.92 -23.83
C PRO A 95 -29.78 4.94 -23.37
N ILE A 96 -30.20 3.83 -22.75
CA ILE A 96 -29.29 2.76 -22.33
C ILE A 96 -29.27 1.68 -23.44
N PRO A 97 -28.11 1.34 -24.02
CA PRO A 97 -28.03 0.28 -25.03
C PRO A 97 -28.61 -1.05 -24.53
N ARG A 98 -29.39 -1.74 -25.36
CA ARG A 98 -30.03 -3.02 -24.99
C ARG A 98 -29.08 -4.07 -24.38
N PRO A 99 -27.84 -4.26 -24.87
CA PRO A 99 -26.91 -5.20 -24.24
C PRO A 99 -26.59 -4.87 -22.78
N VAL A 100 -26.53 -3.58 -22.43
CA VAL A 100 -26.31 -3.13 -21.05
C VAL A 100 -27.54 -3.42 -20.19
N VAL A 101 -28.75 -3.12 -20.69
CA VAL A 101 -30.01 -3.42 -19.98
C VAL A 101 -30.13 -4.92 -19.67
N VAL A 102 -29.76 -5.79 -20.62
CA VAL A 102 -29.78 -7.24 -20.43
C VAL A 102 -28.78 -7.69 -19.36
N MET A 103 -27.63 -7.03 -19.28
CA MET A 103 -26.56 -7.37 -18.32
C MET A 103 -26.88 -6.90 -16.89
N THR A 104 -27.34 -5.66 -16.73
CA THR A 104 -27.49 -5.00 -15.42
C THR A 104 -28.94 -4.98 -14.91
N GLY A 105 -29.91 -5.19 -15.81
CA GLY A 105 -31.33 -5.03 -15.51
C GLY A 105 -31.78 -3.57 -15.32
N ILE A 106 -30.90 -2.59 -15.52
CA ILE A 106 -31.23 -1.17 -15.38
C ILE A 106 -31.95 -0.69 -16.64
N THR A 107 -33.20 -0.25 -16.48
CA THR A 107 -34.04 0.24 -17.58
C THR A 107 -34.09 1.76 -17.61
N GLU A 108 -34.46 2.35 -18.76
CA GLU A 108 -34.63 3.81 -18.84
C GLU A 108 -35.66 4.32 -17.82
N ALA A 109 -36.75 3.57 -17.60
CA ALA A 109 -37.78 3.94 -16.62
C ALA A 109 -37.25 4.07 -15.18
N MET A 110 -36.15 3.39 -14.84
CA MET A 110 -35.52 3.47 -13.52
C MET A 110 -34.62 4.71 -13.38
N VAL A 111 -33.97 5.12 -14.46
CA VAL A 111 -32.97 6.20 -14.44
C VAL A 111 -33.50 7.56 -14.85
N THR A 112 -34.52 7.65 -15.71
CA THR A 112 -35.13 8.92 -16.12
C THR A 112 -35.63 9.77 -14.95
N PRO A 113 -36.24 9.22 -13.87
CA PRO A 113 -36.64 10.04 -12.72
C PRO A 113 -35.49 10.31 -11.72
N ALA A 114 -34.29 9.74 -11.93
CA ALA A 114 -33.18 9.84 -11.00
C ALA A 114 -32.46 11.19 -11.11
N THR A 115 -31.60 11.47 -10.13
CA THR A 115 -30.80 12.71 -10.12
C THR A 115 -29.68 12.62 -11.17
N PRO A 116 -29.46 13.66 -12.01
CA PRO A 116 -28.31 13.71 -12.90
C PRO A 116 -26.99 13.76 -12.13
N ILE A 117 -25.92 13.21 -12.72
CA ILE A 117 -24.62 13.10 -12.05
C ILE A 117 -24.11 14.42 -11.48
N ALA A 118 -24.31 15.53 -12.20
CA ALA A 118 -23.88 16.87 -11.80
C ALA A 118 -24.39 17.28 -10.40
N ALA A 119 -25.66 17.02 -10.11
CA ALA A 119 -26.29 17.35 -8.84
C ALA A 119 -25.95 16.35 -7.73
N LEU A 120 -25.53 15.13 -8.11
CA LEU A 120 -25.18 14.05 -7.20
C LEU A 120 -23.71 14.10 -6.74
N LEU A 121 -22.81 14.70 -7.53
CA LEU A 121 -21.38 14.80 -7.23
C LEU A 121 -21.05 15.30 -5.81
N PRO A 122 -21.69 16.37 -5.26
CA PRO A 122 -21.41 16.82 -3.90
C PRO A 122 -21.66 15.74 -2.85
N THR A 123 -22.80 15.06 -2.92
CA THR A 123 -23.16 13.95 -2.02
C THR A 123 -22.22 12.76 -2.19
N LEU A 124 -21.81 12.45 -3.43
CA LEU A 124 -20.83 11.40 -3.69
C LEU A 124 -19.46 11.71 -3.08
N LEU A 125 -18.96 12.93 -3.25
CA LEU A 125 -17.66 13.33 -2.70
C LEU A 125 -17.67 13.34 -1.18
N GLU A 126 -18.76 13.82 -0.57
CA GLU A 126 -18.99 13.73 0.87
C GLU A 126 -19.01 12.26 1.35
N PHE A 127 -19.78 11.40 0.68
CA PHE A 127 -19.83 9.98 1.01
C PHE A 127 -18.49 9.30 0.79
N ILE A 128 -17.72 9.61 -0.25
CA ILE A 128 -16.39 9.04 -0.46
C ILE A 128 -15.43 9.56 0.62
N GLY A 129 -15.65 10.74 1.19
CA GLY A 129 -14.77 11.35 2.19
C GLY A 129 -13.72 12.28 1.58
N VAL A 130 -13.99 12.81 0.38
CA VAL A 130 -13.23 13.90 -0.23
C VAL A 130 -13.82 15.21 0.30
N ALA A 131 -13.52 15.56 1.55
CA ALA A 131 -14.13 16.71 2.18
C ALA A 131 -13.46 18.03 1.78
N GLY A 132 -14.19 18.79 0.98
CA GLY A 132 -14.24 20.26 0.95
C GLY A 132 -15.65 20.79 1.32
N VAL A 133 -16.50 19.99 1.97
CA VAL A 133 -17.84 20.36 2.43
C VAL A 133 -18.01 19.85 3.87
N GLY A 134 -18.30 20.74 4.83
CA GLY A 134 -18.82 20.33 6.15
C GLY A 134 -17.86 20.29 7.34
N GLY A 135 -16.62 20.76 7.21
CA GLY A 135 -15.81 21.24 8.35
C GLY A 135 -15.78 20.39 9.63
N VAL A 136 -15.21 19.19 9.58
CA VAL A 136 -14.43 18.62 10.71
C VAL A 136 -13.29 17.77 10.12
N ALA A 137 -12.09 18.32 10.05
CA ALA A 137 -10.88 17.56 9.71
C ALA A 137 -10.37 16.86 10.98
N ALA A 138 -10.59 15.54 11.08
CA ALA A 138 -10.00 14.73 12.16
C ALA A 138 -9.54 13.32 11.73
N ALA A 139 -9.96 12.83 10.56
CA ALA A 139 -9.61 11.48 10.08
C ALA A 139 -8.76 11.55 8.80
N PRO A 140 -7.78 10.63 8.63
CA PRO A 140 -7.06 10.49 7.36
C PRO A 140 -8.02 10.18 6.21
N PRO A 141 -7.70 10.57 4.97
CA PRO A 141 -8.55 10.27 3.82
C PRO A 141 -8.72 8.75 3.67
N PRO A 142 -9.91 8.29 3.23
CA PRO A 142 -10.14 6.88 3.01
C PRO A 142 -9.38 6.38 1.79
N VAL A 143 -9.26 5.05 1.70
CA VAL A 143 -8.72 4.37 0.53
C VAL A 143 -9.86 3.95 -0.36
N LEU A 144 -9.81 4.35 -1.63
CA LEU A 144 -10.79 3.96 -2.63
C LEU A 144 -10.51 2.51 -3.05
N VAL A 145 -11.54 1.68 -3.07
CA VAL A 145 -11.44 0.26 -3.39
C VAL A 145 -12.45 -0.09 -4.47
N GLY A 146 -12.08 -0.99 -5.37
CA GLY A 146 -13.00 -1.57 -6.35
C GLY A 146 -12.44 -2.88 -6.89
N HIS A 147 -13.20 -3.52 -7.78
CA HIS A 147 -12.75 -4.68 -8.53
C HIS A 147 -12.53 -4.28 -9.98
N ASN A 148 -11.28 -4.25 -10.45
CA ASN A 148 -10.92 -3.54 -11.71
C ASN A 148 -11.19 -2.02 -11.62
N LEU A 149 -10.91 -1.45 -10.44
CA LEU A 149 -11.21 -0.07 -10.00
C LEU A 149 -10.83 1.04 -11.00
N ARG A 150 -9.87 0.79 -11.90
CA ARG A 150 -9.51 1.75 -12.96
C ARG A 150 -10.73 2.15 -13.79
N PHE A 151 -11.66 1.23 -14.02
CA PHE A 151 -12.90 1.49 -14.75
C PHE A 151 -13.73 2.55 -14.02
N ASP A 152 -14.10 2.30 -12.77
CA ASP A 152 -14.97 3.17 -11.97
C ASP A 152 -14.36 4.55 -11.77
N VAL A 153 -13.06 4.59 -11.40
CA VAL A 153 -12.32 5.85 -11.23
C VAL A 153 -12.29 6.66 -12.50
N SER A 154 -12.16 6.02 -13.68
CA SER A 154 -12.14 6.76 -14.94
C SER A 154 -13.48 7.42 -15.28
N PHE A 155 -14.61 6.80 -14.92
CA PHE A 155 -15.94 7.39 -15.06
C PHE A 155 -16.18 8.51 -14.06
N LEU A 156 -15.81 8.32 -12.79
CA LEU A 156 -15.89 9.36 -11.77
C LEU A 156 -15.02 10.57 -12.12
N ASP A 157 -13.77 10.34 -12.51
CA ASP A 157 -12.87 11.42 -12.94
C ASP A 157 -13.40 12.16 -14.17
N ALA A 158 -13.98 11.45 -15.15
CA ALA A 158 -14.59 12.08 -16.31
C ALA A 158 -15.77 12.98 -15.92
N ALA A 159 -16.66 12.49 -15.05
CA ALA A 159 -17.79 13.27 -14.53
C ALA A 159 -17.31 14.49 -13.71
N LEU A 160 -16.32 14.31 -12.85
CA LEU A 160 -15.73 15.39 -12.05
C LEU A 160 -15.12 16.47 -12.93
N VAL A 161 -14.25 16.09 -13.87
CA VAL A 161 -13.60 17.04 -14.78
C VAL A 161 -14.61 17.76 -15.67
N HIS A 162 -15.61 17.05 -16.18
CA HIS A 162 -16.67 17.64 -17.00
C HIS A 162 -17.45 18.73 -16.24
N HIS A 163 -17.64 18.55 -14.94
CA HIS A 163 -18.34 19.51 -14.07
C HIS A 163 -17.40 20.47 -13.31
N GLY A 164 -16.14 20.59 -13.73
CA GLY A 164 -15.21 21.59 -13.19
C GLY A 164 -14.57 21.22 -11.86
N HIS A 165 -14.63 19.96 -11.44
CA HIS A 165 -13.96 19.43 -10.26
C HIS A 165 -12.58 18.84 -10.60
N ALA A 166 -11.71 18.78 -9.59
CA ALA A 166 -10.45 18.04 -9.69
C ALA A 166 -10.71 16.52 -9.70
N ARG A 167 -9.78 15.78 -10.30
CA ARG A 167 -9.76 14.31 -10.28
C ARG A 167 -9.57 13.77 -8.86
N LEU A 168 -10.03 12.54 -8.61
CA LEU A 168 -9.89 11.87 -7.32
C LEU A 168 -8.41 11.63 -7.01
N ALA A 169 -7.91 12.28 -5.97
CA ALA A 169 -6.55 12.13 -5.46
C ALA A 169 -6.51 11.31 -4.17
N LEU A 170 -7.10 10.12 -4.19
CA LEU A 170 -7.14 9.17 -3.06
C LEU A 170 -6.18 8.00 -3.30
N PRO A 171 -5.64 7.38 -2.23
CA PRO A 171 -5.02 6.06 -2.34
C PRO A 171 -6.02 5.05 -2.90
N GLN A 172 -5.56 4.14 -3.77
CA GLN A 172 -6.42 3.20 -4.48
C GLN A 172 -5.96 1.76 -4.26
N VAL A 173 -6.92 0.86 -4.04
CA VAL A 173 -6.70 -0.58 -3.96
C VAL A 173 -7.64 -1.30 -4.93
N ASP A 174 -7.05 -2.04 -5.87
CA ASP A 174 -7.80 -2.89 -6.80
C ASP A 174 -7.79 -4.34 -6.30
N THR A 175 -8.96 -4.86 -5.92
CA THR A 175 -9.12 -6.24 -5.43
C THR A 175 -8.83 -7.28 -6.51
N CYS A 176 -9.01 -6.97 -7.80
CA CYS A 176 -8.63 -7.86 -8.89
C CYS A 176 -7.09 -8.00 -8.96
N ALA A 177 -6.37 -6.89 -8.79
CA ALA A 177 -4.91 -6.91 -8.74
C ALA A 177 -4.37 -7.65 -7.50
N LEU A 178 -5.00 -7.44 -6.34
CA LEU A 178 -4.70 -8.21 -5.13
C LEU A 178 -4.99 -9.72 -5.31
N ALA A 179 -6.14 -10.08 -5.88
CA ALA A 179 -6.51 -11.48 -6.12
C ALA A 179 -5.53 -12.17 -7.07
N ARG A 180 -5.15 -11.51 -8.18
CA ARG A 180 -4.09 -12.00 -9.09
C ARG A 180 -2.76 -12.24 -8.38
N ARG A 181 -2.47 -11.48 -7.32
CA ARG A 181 -1.23 -11.66 -6.57
C ARG A 181 -1.30 -12.79 -5.54
N LEU A 182 -2.44 -12.91 -4.87
CA LEU A 182 -2.58 -13.73 -3.68
C LEU A 182 -3.12 -15.13 -3.96
N VAL A 183 -4.01 -15.26 -4.95
CA VAL A 183 -4.82 -16.48 -5.14
C VAL A 183 -5.04 -16.85 -6.60
N ARG A 184 -4.22 -16.32 -7.53
CA ARG A 184 -4.35 -16.62 -8.97
C ARG A 184 -4.31 -18.12 -9.28
N ASP A 185 -3.48 -18.87 -8.57
CA ASP A 185 -3.34 -20.32 -8.77
C ASP A 185 -4.52 -21.12 -8.18
N GLU A 186 -5.46 -20.48 -7.49
CA GLU A 186 -6.61 -21.12 -6.84
C GLU A 186 -7.92 -20.99 -7.63
N VAL A 187 -7.93 -20.22 -8.73
CA VAL A 187 -9.15 -19.88 -9.50
C VAL A 187 -8.88 -19.95 -11.01
N SER A 188 -9.93 -20.09 -11.83
CA SER A 188 -9.84 -20.11 -13.30
C SER A 188 -9.62 -18.71 -13.90
N ASP A 189 -10.26 -17.70 -13.32
CA ASP A 189 -10.06 -16.29 -13.58
C ASP A 189 -10.23 -15.47 -12.28
N CYS A 190 -9.83 -14.21 -12.32
CA CYS A 190 -9.98 -13.30 -11.17
C CYS A 190 -11.19 -12.37 -11.36
N LYS A 191 -12.29 -12.84 -11.96
CA LYS A 191 -13.54 -12.09 -11.98
C LYS A 191 -14.18 -12.13 -10.59
N LEU A 192 -14.94 -11.08 -10.26
CA LEU A 192 -15.61 -10.96 -8.97
C LEU A 192 -16.52 -12.16 -8.67
N ALA A 193 -17.30 -12.63 -9.64
CA ALA A 193 -18.18 -13.80 -9.48
C ALA A 193 -17.40 -15.08 -9.11
N THR A 194 -16.34 -15.39 -9.87
CA THR A 194 -15.46 -16.56 -9.61
C THR A 194 -14.84 -16.50 -8.22
N LEU A 195 -14.37 -15.31 -7.80
CA LEU A 195 -13.79 -15.11 -6.48
C LEU A 195 -14.85 -15.20 -5.37
N ALA A 196 -16.03 -14.64 -5.59
CA ALA A 196 -17.14 -14.69 -4.65
C ALA A 196 -17.57 -16.14 -4.35
N GLU A 197 -17.64 -16.97 -5.38
CA GLU A 197 -17.89 -18.41 -5.24
C GLU A 197 -16.74 -19.13 -4.52
N ARG A 198 -15.49 -18.90 -4.95
CA ARG A 198 -14.30 -19.54 -4.38
C ARG A 198 -14.16 -19.29 -2.89
N PHE A 199 -14.38 -18.07 -2.44
CA PHE A 199 -14.27 -17.65 -1.04
C PHE A 199 -15.57 -17.82 -0.27
N ARG A 200 -16.67 -18.22 -0.93
CA ARG A 200 -18.01 -18.34 -0.33
C ARG A 200 -18.42 -17.07 0.39
N LEU A 201 -18.26 -15.92 -0.27
CA LEU A 201 -18.54 -14.62 0.33
C LEU A 201 -20.02 -14.52 0.80
N PRO A 202 -20.34 -13.69 1.79
CA PRO A 202 -21.73 -13.43 2.15
C PRO A 202 -22.55 -12.82 1.01
N HIS A 203 -22.02 -11.80 0.33
CA HIS A 203 -22.66 -11.16 -0.81
C HIS A 203 -22.21 -11.77 -2.14
N ARG A 204 -23.09 -11.69 -3.16
CA ARG A 204 -22.84 -12.20 -4.51
C ARG A 204 -23.00 -11.05 -5.50
N PRO A 205 -22.08 -10.91 -6.47
CA PRO A 205 -22.25 -9.92 -7.52
C PRO A 205 -23.47 -10.26 -8.37
N SER A 206 -24.21 -9.23 -8.75
CA SER A 206 -25.47 -9.32 -9.48
C SER A 206 -25.56 -8.31 -10.63
N HIS A 207 -24.46 -7.58 -10.92
CA HIS A 207 -24.46 -6.41 -11.81
C HIS A 207 -25.41 -5.32 -11.33
N ARG A 208 -25.47 -5.17 -10.00
CA ARG A 208 -26.10 -4.05 -9.30
C ARG A 208 -25.05 -3.42 -8.43
N ALA A 209 -24.85 -2.13 -8.61
CA ALA A 209 -23.67 -1.45 -8.09
C ALA A 209 -23.45 -1.65 -6.57
N LEU A 210 -24.50 -1.58 -5.74
CA LEU A 210 -24.33 -1.79 -4.29
C LEU A 210 -24.02 -3.25 -3.95
N ASP A 211 -24.66 -4.22 -4.62
CA ASP A 211 -24.44 -5.64 -4.38
C ASP A 211 -22.99 -6.02 -4.73
N ASP A 212 -22.49 -5.50 -5.85
CA ASP A 212 -21.12 -5.71 -6.33
C ASP A 212 -20.09 -4.99 -5.44
N ALA A 213 -20.41 -3.79 -4.92
CA ALA A 213 -19.59 -3.09 -3.93
C ALA A 213 -19.51 -3.85 -2.59
N LEU A 214 -20.62 -4.44 -2.12
CA LEU A 214 -20.64 -5.27 -0.91
C LEU A 214 -19.86 -6.59 -1.11
N ALA A 215 -20.05 -7.27 -2.24
CA ALA A 215 -19.27 -8.45 -2.60
C ALA A 215 -17.76 -8.12 -2.71
N THR A 216 -17.43 -6.94 -3.22
CA THR A 216 -16.04 -6.45 -3.28
C THR A 216 -15.49 -6.14 -1.88
N ALA A 217 -16.30 -5.63 -0.95
CA ALA A 217 -15.91 -5.43 0.45
C ALA A 217 -15.63 -6.76 1.15
N ASP A 218 -16.49 -7.76 0.97
CA ASP A 218 -16.28 -9.12 1.48
C ASP A 218 -15.01 -9.74 0.89
N LEU A 219 -14.78 -9.57 -0.42
CA LEU A 219 -13.59 -10.05 -1.10
C LEU A 219 -12.33 -9.36 -0.54
N LEU A 220 -12.37 -8.04 -0.35
CA LEU A 220 -11.28 -7.29 0.25
C LEU A 220 -10.93 -7.90 1.61
N HIS A 221 -11.91 -8.15 2.47
CA HIS A 221 -11.68 -8.77 3.78
C HIS A 221 -10.95 -10.11 3.66
N ALA A 222 -11.44 -11.03 2.82
CA ALA A 222 -10.80 -12.33 2.59
C ALA A 222 -9.36 -12.21 2.04
N LEU A 223 -9.12 -11.26 1.13
CA LEU A 223 -7.79 -11.00 0.59
C LEU A 223 -6.84 -10.39 1.63
N LEU A 224 -7.34 -9.54 2.54
CA LEU A 224 -6.55 -8.99 3.64
C LEU A 224 -6.12 -10.08 4.62
N GLU A 225 -6.99 -11.04 4.95
CA GLU A 225 -6.62 -12.21 5.76
C GLU A 225 -5.51 -13.01 5.08
N ARG A 226 -5.60 -13.22 3.76
CA ARG A 226 -4.55 -13.91 3.00
C ARG A 226 -3.25 -13.11 2.97
N ALA A 227 -3.34 -11.79 2.79
CA ALA A 227 -2.20 -10.89 2.78
C ALA A 227 -1.49 -10.82 4.15
N ALA A 228 -2.25 -10.96 5.25
CA ALA A 228 -1.70 -11.00 6.61
C ALA A 228 -0.73 -12.18 6.80
N ALA A 229 -0.99 -13.34 6.15
CA ALA A 229 -0.04 -14.47 6.14
C ALA A 229 1.30 -14.13 5.45
N PHE A 230 1.30 -13.18 4.51
CA PHE A 230 2.50 -12.61 3.89
C PHE A 230 3.05 -11.42 4.68
N GLY A 231 2.47 -11.11 5.83
CA GLY A 231 2.92 -10.07 6.71
C GLY A 231 2.51 -8.66 6.31
N VAL A 232 1.52 -8.52 5.44
CA VAL A 232 0.89 -7.24 5.06
C VAL A 232 -0.06 -6.83 6.18
N LEU A 233 0.31 -5.84 6.99
CA LEU A 233 -0.47 -5.42 8.16
C LEU A 233 -0.81 -3.92 8.15
N GLY A 234 -0.42 -3.21 7.09
CA GLY A 234 -0.46 -1.74 7.02
C GLY A 234 -0.72 -1.30 5.61
N LEU A 235 -1.15 -0.05 5.47
CA LEU A 235 -1.63 0.46 4.19
C LEU A 235 -0.55 0.46 3.11
N ASP A 236 0.66 0.90 3.44
CA ASP A 236 1.77 0.95 2.46
C ASP A 236 2.13 -0.45 1.94
N ASP A 237 2.11 -1.45 2.82
CA ASP A 237 2.33 -2.85 2.44
C ASP A 237 1.24 -3.33 1.47
N LEU A 238 -0.02 -2.94 1.71
CA LEU A 238 -1.16 -3.33 0.89
C LEU A 238 -1.09 -2.67 -0.49
N LEU A 239 -0.81 -1.37 -0.55
CA LEU A 239 -0.67 -0.61 -1.80
C LEU A 239 0.47 -1.14 -2.67
N ALA A 240 1.56 -1.59 -2.05
CA ALA A 240 2.70 -2.16 -2.76
C ALA A 240 2.48 -3.61 -3.21
N LEU A 241 1.57 -4.36 -2.57
CA LEU A 241 1.44 -5.81 -2.77
C LEU A 241 1.21 -6.24 -4.23
N PRO A 242 0.33 -5.59 -5.03
CA PRO A 242 0.11 -5.97 -6.42
C PRO A 242 1.37 -5.89 -7.29
N THR A 243 2.30 -4.96 -6.99
CA THR A 243 3.51 -4.75 -7.79
C THR A 243 4.64 -5.73 -7.45
N MET A 244 4.56 -6.43 -6.32
CA MET A 244 5.59 -7.37 -5.86
C MET A 244 5.68 -8.67 -6.70
N GLY A 245 4.69 -8.97 -7.54
CA GLY A 245 4.60 -10.22 -8.32
C GLY A 245 5.64 -10.35 -9.43
N GLY A 246 6.21 -9.24 -9.93
CA GLY A 246 7.26 -9.27 -10.96
C GLY A 246 8.69 -9.41 -10.42
N HIS A 247 8.88 -9.38 -9.10
CA HIS A 247 10.22 -9.34 -8.53
C HIS A 247 10.86 -10.73 -8.52
N PRO A 248 12.03 -10.98 -9.15
CA PRO A 248 12.62 -12.32 -9.23
C PRO A 248 13.06 -12.90 -7.87
N GLN A 249 12.93 -12.12 -6.78
CA GLN A 249 13.17 -12.54 -5.40
C GLN A 249 11.92 -12.46 -4.51
N ALA A 250 10.70 -12.44 -5.07
CA ALA A 250 9.45 -12.36 -4.29
C ALA A 250 9.31 -13.45 -3.21
N ALA A 251 9.83 -14.66 -3.45
CA ALA A 251 9.86 -15.75 -2.45
C ALA A 251 10.65 -15.40 -1.17
N LYS A 252 11.55 -14.41 -1.23
CA LYS A 252 12.31 -13.91 -0.07
C LYS A 252 11.56 -12.87 0.76
N LEU A 253 10.36 -12.44 0.35
CA LEU A 253 9.48 -11.62 1.20
C LEU A 253 9.24 -12.26 2.57
N ARG A 254 9.23 -13.60 2.65
CA ARG A 254 9.13 -14.35 3.91
C ARG A 254 10.22 -14.00 4.93
N LEU A 255 11.39 -13.53 4.49
CA LEU A 255 12.47 -13.07 5.38
C LEU A 255 12.05 -11.84 6.20
N THR A 256 11.05 -11.09 5.73
CA THR A 256 10.54 -9.89 6.41
C THR A 256 9.47 -10.19 7.46
N ALA A 257 8.96 -11.42 7.54
CA ALA A 257 7.79 -11.76 8.34
C ALA A 257 7.97 -11.49 9.85
N ARG A 258 9.20 -11.62 10.35
CA ARG A 258 9.55 -11.40 11.77
C ARG A 258 10.04 -9.98 12.06
N LEU A 259 10.12 -9.11 11.06
CA LEU A 259 10.56 -7.74 11.28
C LEU A 259 9.49 -6.96 12.05
N PRO A 260 9.88 -6.23 13.10
CA PRO A 260 8.97 -5.43 13.92
C PRO A 260 8.59 -4.14 13.19
N ARG A 261 7.44 -3.58 13.56
CA ARG A 261 7.03 -2.23 13.18
C ARG A 261 7.49 -1.23 14.23
N ALA A 262 8.78 -0.97 14.21
CA ALA A 262 9.45 -0.09 15.16
C ALA A 262 10.65 0.59 14.49
N PRO A 263 11.11 1.74 15.02
CA PRO A 263 12.34 2.34 14.56
C PRO A 263 13.54 1.45 14.88
N GLY A 264 14.56 1.51 14.04
CA GLY A 264 15.77 0.73 14.22
C GLY A 264 16.68 0.66 13.01
N VAL A 265 17.63 -0.26 13.07
CA VAL A 265 18.57 -0.57 11.98
C VAL A 265 18.32 -1.98 11.47
N TYR A 266 18.34 -2.18 10.15
CA TYR A 266 18.24 -3.48 9.49
C TYR A 266 19.54 -3.80 8.74
N LEU A 267 19.84 -5.10 8.64
CA LEU A 267 21.02 -5.61 7.97
C LEU A 267 20.64 -6.74 7.03
N PHE A 268 20.96 -6.60 5.75
CA PHE A 268 20.92 -7.71 4.80
C PHE A 268 22.22 -8.49 4.90
N ARG A 269 22.16 -9.81 5.11
CA ARG A 269 23.33 -10.68 5.24
C ARG A 269 23.34 -11.79 4.22
N ASP A 270 24.53 -12.20 3.80
CA ASP A 270 24.72 -13.39 2.96
C ASP A 270 24.71 -14.69 3.79
N ARG A 271 24.89 -15.83 3.11
CA ARG A 271 24.94 -17.15 3.75
C ARG A 271 26.10 -17.33 4.73
N ALA A 272 27.18 -16.56 4.58
CA ALA A 272 28.33 -16.57 5.49
C ALA A 272 28.14 -15.62 6.68
N GLY A 273 26.98 -14.95 6.80
CA GLY A 273 26.70 -14.00 7.88
C GLY A 273 27.30 -12.61 7.68
N ARG A 274 27.92 -12.32 6.53
CA ARG A 274 28.54 -11.03 6.25
C ARG A 274 27.47 -9.99 5.92
N ALA A 275 27.62 -8.79 6.48
CA ALA A 275 26.71 -7.68 6.20
C ALA A 275 26.91 -7.17 4.76
N LEU A 276 25.86 -7.31 3.96
CA LEU A 276 25.79 -6.84 2.59
C LEU A 276 25.37 -5.38 2.52
N TYR A 277 24.37 -5.04 3.32
CA TYR A 277 23.80 -3.71 3.43
C TYR A 277 23.35 -3.44 4.86
N VAL A 278 23.52 -2.21 5.32
CA VAL A 278 22.99 -1.68 6.58
C VAL A 278 22.14 -0.46 6.25
N GLY A 279 20.95 -0.38 6.84
CA GLY A 279 20.11 0.82 6.70
C GLY A 279 19.29 1.06 7.96
N LYS A 280 18.85 2.30 8.17
CA LYS A 280 17.89 2.65 9.23
C LYS A 280 16.47 2.81 8.71
N ALA A 281 15.52 2.63 9.63
CA ALA A 281 14.11 2.84 9.39
C ALA A 281 13.42 3.36 10.65
N THR A 282 12.33 4.08 10.44
CA THR A 282 11.29 4.41 11.42
C THR A 282 10.30 3.26 11.59
N ASP A 283 10.07 2.48 10.54
CA ASP A 283 9.42 1.17 10.54
C ASP A 283 10.29 0.16 9.78
N LEU A 284 10.97 -0.72 10.53
CA LEU A 284 11.86 -1.75 9.97
C LEU A 284 11.17 -2.67 8.97
N ARG A 285 9.94 -3.11 9.25
CA ARG A 285 9.21 -4.04 8.40
C ARG A 285 8.85 -3.38 7.07
N SER A 286 8.20 -2.22 7.14
CA SER A 286 7.73 -1.49 5.96
C SER A 286 8.92 -1.08 5.08
N ARG A 287 10.00 -0.57 5.70
CA ARG A 287 11.20 -0.15 4.97
C ARG A 287 11.92 -1.31 4.27
N VAL A 288 12.03 -2.47 4.91
CA VAL A 288 12.69 -3.62 4.28
C VAL A 288 11.81 -4.19 3.15
N ARG A 289 10.48 -4.20 3.33
CA ARG A 289 9.56 -4.70 2.30
C ARG A 289 9.57 -3.86 1.03
N SER A 290 9.84 -2.54 1.12
CA SER A 290 9.95 -1.68 -0.05
C SER A 290 11.05 -2.12 -1.05
N TYR A 291 12.08 -2.84 -0.58
CA TYR A 291 13.11 -3.38 -1.48
C TYR A 291 12.56 -4.45 -2.44
N PHE A 292 11.44 -5.10 -2.09
CA PHE A 292 10.80 -6.16 -2.88
C PHE A 292 9.66 -5.66 -3.77
N SER A 293 9.34 -4.37 -3.73
CA SER A 293 8.32 -3.74 -4.58
C SER A 293 8.94 -2.80 -5.62
N THR A 294 9.35 -1.61 -5.20
CA THR A 294 9.51 -0.40 -6.01
C THR A 294 10.88 0.26 -5.88
N ASP A 295 11.86 -0.39 -5.23
CA ASP A 295 13.21 0.16 -5.13
C ASP A 295 13.97 -0.07 -6.45
N GLU A 296 13.94 0.94 -7.33
CA GLU A 296 14.54 0.97 -8.67
C GLU A 296 16.08 1.07 -8.68
N ARG A 297 16.75 1.04 -7.53
CA ARG A 297 18.21 1.13 -7.51
C ARG A 297 18.79 -0.06 -8.27
N ARG A 298 19.70 0.23 -9.21
CA ARG A 298 20.40 -0.78 -10.04
C ARG A 298 21.03 -1.92 -9.24
N THR A 299 21.34 -1.68 -7.95
CA THR A 299 21.96 -2.66 -7.05
C THR A 299 20.98 -3.46 -6.18
N THR A 300 19.70 -3.06 -6.09
CA THR A 300 18.71 -3.72 -5.22
C THR A 300 18.47 -5.16 -5.62
N GLY A 301 18.32 -5.46 -6.91
CA GLY A 301 18.16 -6.84 -7.37
C GLY A 301 19.36 -7.74 -7.02
N ALA A 302 20.59 -7.22 -7.11
CA ALA A 302 21.79 -7.96 -6.72
C ALA A 302 21.87 -8.19 -5.20
N LEU A 303 21.59 -7.15 -4.41
CA LEU A 303 21.49 -7.23 -2.96
C LEU A 303 20.50 -8.34 -2.53
N LEU A 304 19.30 -8.32 -3.10
CA LEU A 304 18.25 -9.29 -2.76
C LEU A 304 18.59 -10.71 -3.23
N ARG A 305 19.28 -10.88 -4.37
CA ARG A 305 19.77 -12.21 -4.79
C ARG A 305 20.75 -12.81 -3.80
N GLU A 306 21.68 -12.01 -3.29
CA GLU A 306 22.73 -12.47 -2.38
C GLU A 306 22.29 -12.54 -0.91
N THR A 307 21.17 -11.91 -0.57
CA THR A 307 20.59 -11.95 0.78
C THR A 307 20.10 -13.35 1.15
N HIS A 308 20.54 -13.84 2.30
CA HIS A 308 20.08 -15.06 2.94
C HIS A 308 19.25 -14.80 4.19
N VAL A 309 19.63 -13.79 5.00
CA VAL A 309 18.95 -13.40 6.24
C VAL A 309 18.85 -11.87 6.32
N ILE A 310 17.79 -11.39 6.96
CA ILE A 310 17.62 -9.98 7.30
C ILE A 310 17.57 -9.88 8.83
N ASP A 311 18.57 -9.24 9.40
CA ASP A 311 18.64 -8.95 10.84
C ASP A 311 18.14 -7.53 11.12
N HIS A 312 17.82 -7.26 12.39
CA HIS A 312 17.43 -5.94 12.84
C HIS A 312 17.81 -5.68 14.30
N LEU A 313 17.88 -4.40 14.65
CA LEU A 313 18.00 -3.89 16.00
C LEU A 313 16.97 -2.79 16.19
N CYS A 314 16.01 -2.99 17.09
CA CYS A 314 15.06 -1.95 17.48
C CYS A 314 15.74 -0.86 18.28
N THR A 315 15.34 0.38 18.05
CA THR A 315 15.75 1.53 18.85
C THR A 315 14.54 2.21 19.45
N ARG A 316 14.75 3.06 20.45
CA ARG A 316 13.68 3.83 21.09
C ARG A 316 13.24 5.01 20.24
N SER A 317 14.14 5.50 19.38
CA SER A 317 13.88 6.64 18.50
C SER A 317 14.57 6.52 17.14
N PRO A 318 14.10 7.27 16.13
CA PRO A 318 14.78 7.36 14.83
C PRO A 318 16.17 8.01 14.90
N LEU A 319 16.40 8.90 15.87
CA LEU A 319 17.71 9.52 16.10
C LEU A 319 18.73 8.47 16.53
N GLU A 320 18.34 7.62 17.48
CA GLU A 320 19.15 6.49 17.94
C GLU A 320 19.44 5.51 16.81
N ALA A 321 18.46 5.23 15.93
CA ALA A 321 18.67 4.44 14.73
C ALA A 321 19.73 5.07 13.79
N GLY A 322 19.76 6.41 13.68
CA GLY A 322 20.78 7.14 12.93
C GLY A 322 22.19 6.97 13.47
N VAL A 323 22.36 7.12 14.78
CA VAL A 323 23.67 6.93 15.43
C VAL A 323 24.14 5.47 15.30
N LEU A 324 23.24 4.51 15.52
CA LEU A 324 23.55 3.09 15.42
C LEU A 324 23.91 2.67 13.99
N GLU A 325 23.18 3.18 12.98
CA GLU A 325 23.49 2.95 11.57
C GLU A 325 24.90 3.44 11.24
N ALA A 326 25.26 4.67 11.63
CA ALA A 326 26.58 5.22 11.37
C ALA A 326 27.71 4.37 11.96
N ARG A 327 27.53 3.88 13.20
CA ARG A 327 28.48 2.97 13.87
C ARG A 327 28.62 1.65 13.11
N LEU A 328 27.50 1.04 12.73
CA LEU A 328 27.51 -0.24 12.01
C LEU A 328 28.06 -0.11 10.59
N LEU A 329 27.81 1.01 9.90
CA LEU A 329 28.42 1.30 8.60
C LEU A 329 29.93 1.42 8.70
N HIS A 330 30.43 2.09 9.74
CA HIS A 330 31.87 2.20 9.98
C HIS A 330 32.50 0.83 10.30
N ALA A 331 31.90 0.08 11.22
CA ALA A 331 32.45 -1.20 11.69
C ALA A 331 32.39 -2.32 10.63
N LEU A 332 31.27 -2.41 9.89
CA LEU A 332 31.02 -3.53 8.96
C LEU A 332 31.38 -3.19 7.51
N ALA A 333 31.46 -1.90 7.18
CA ALA A 333 31.75 -1.36 5.85
C ALA A 333 31.05 -2.15 4.71
N PRO A 334 29.71 -2.23 4.67
CA PRO A 334 29.00 -3.16 3.78
C PRO A 334 29.19 -2.78 2.31
N ARG A 335 29.45 -3.77 1.44
CA ARG A 335 29.76 -3.51 0.02
C ARG A 335 28.64 -2.81 -0.76
N PHE A 336 27.37 -3.04 -0.42
CA PHE A 336 26.25 -2.39 -1.10
C PHE A 336 25.94 -0.98 -0.59
N ASN A 337 26.45 -0.58 0.59
CA ASN A 337 26.38 0.80 1.05
C ASN A 337 27.41 1.69 0.32
N ARG A 338 28.62 1.16 0.08
CA ARG A 338 29.70 1.91 -0.59
C ARG A 338 29.42 2.23 -2.06
N ARG A 339 28.65 1.39 -2.76
CA ARG A 339 28.30 1.59 -4.19
C ARG A 339 27.16 2.60 -4.43
N GLY A 340 26.49 3.07 -3.38
CA GLY A 340 25.48 4.14 -3.45
C GLY A 340 26.04 5.55 -3.18
N THR A 341 27.25 5.63 -2.62
CA THR A 341 27.98 6.88 -2.37
C THR A 341 29.13 7.01 -3.36
N ARG A 342 28.82 7.42 -4.60
CA ARG A 342 29.81 8.13 -5.42
C ARG A 342 29.70 9.62 -5.08
N THR A 343 30.17 9.96 -3.88
CA THR A 343 30.68 11.30 -3.55
C THR A 343 32.20 11.23 -3.47
N ASP A 344 32.83 10.50 -4.40
CA ASP A 344 34.23 10.72 -4.77
C ASP A 344 34.24 11.70 -5.95
N ARG A 345 34.10 12.97 -5.61
CA ARG A 345 34.76 14.06 -6.32
C ARG A 345 35.14 15.08 -5.26
N ALA A 346 36.36 14.96 -4.76
CA ALA A 346 37.10 16.10 -4.25
C ALA A 346 37.06 17.18 -5.34
N ALA A 347 36.23 18.21 -5.15
CA ALA A 347 36.35 19.45 -5.88
C ALA A 347 37.32 20.32 -5.08
N TYR A 348 38.59 20.24 -5.45
CA TYR A 348 39.57 21.28 -5.16
C TYR A 348 39.00 22.61 -5.68
N VAL A 349 38.96 23.64 -4.85
CA VAL A 349 38.82 25.01 -5.36
C VAL A 349 39.92 25.86 -4.74
N ARG A 350 40.56 26.60 -5.65
CA ARG A 350 41.71 27.49 -5.51
C ARG A 350 41.23 28.90 -5.19
#